data_AF-A0A1F3STG3-F1
#
_entry.id   AF-A0A1F3STG3-F1
#
_cell.length_a   1.000
_cell.length_b   1.000
_cell.length_c   1.000
_cell.angle_alpha   90.00
_cell.angle_beta   90.00
_cell.angle_gamma   90.00
#
_symmetry.space_group_name_H-M   'P 1'
#
loop_
_entity.id
_entity.type
_entity.pdbx_description
1 polymer ?
#
loop_
_entity_poly.entity_id
_entity_poly.type
_entity_poly.pdbx_seq_one_letter_code
_entity_poly.pdbx_strand_id
1 'polypeptide(L)'
;MRLENWNFCCYQTSRQRAFISMGGEHAESGEIKFVYFATVTELEGQEIYQRAFHDLADAITFLNQTYGHWPFLDLTVPKSGCSTCHAH
;
A
#
# COMPACT_ATOMS: atom_id res chain seq x y z
N MET A 1 4.63 -14.98 -6.20
CA MET A 1 3.71 -14.34 -5.26
C MET A 1 4.56 -13.72 -4.15
N ARG A 2 4.51 -12.40 -3.93
CA ARG A 2 5.25 -11.76 -2.82
C ARG A 2 4.28 -11.56 -1.66
N LEU A 3 4.41 -12.37 -0.61
CA LEU A 3 3.59 -12.31 0.62
C LEU A 3 3.97 -11.12 1.52
N GLU A 4 5.07 -10.43 1.21
CA GLU A 4 5.64 -9.33 1.98
C GLU A 4 5.04 -7.96 1.63
N ASN A 5 4.07 -7.89 0.71
CA ASN A 5 3.52 -6.64 0.19
C ASN A 5 2.53 -5.99 1.16
N TRP A 6 3.00 -5.68 2.38
CA TRP A 6 2.14 -5.23 3.45
C TRP A 6 2.80 -4.14 4.28
N ASN A 7 2.04 -3.07 4.53
CA ASN A 7 2.35 -1.86 5.31
C ASN A 7 3.53 -0.99 4.80
N PHE A 8 4.69 -1.58 4.53
CA PHE A 8 5.90 -0.84 4.13
C PHE A 8 6.27 -1.03 2.66
N CYS A 9 5.46 -1.78 1.91
CA CYS A 9 5.66 -2.03 0.49
C CYS A 9 4.55 -1.40 -0.34
N CYS A 10 4.89 -0.92 -1.53
CA CYS A 10 3.90 -0.44 -2.49
C CYS A 10 4.36 -0.69 -3.93
N TYR A 11 3.40 -0.66 -4.85
CA TYR A 11 3.69 -0.47 -6.26
C TYR A 11 3.58 1.01 -6.60
N GLN A 12 4.55 1.55 -7.35
CA GLN A 12 4.57 2.99 -7.64
C GLN A 12 5.02 3.28 -9.08
N THR A 13 4.26 4.12 -9.77
CA THR A 13 4.64 4.73 -11.05
C THR A 13 5.13 6.17 -10.83
N SER A 14 5.36 6.91 -11.92
CA SER A 14 5.64 8.35 -11.84
C SER A 14 4.44 9.20 -11.40
N ARG A 15 3.22 8.65 -11.31
CA ARG A 15 1.99 9.41 -11.01
C ARG A 15 1.14 8.82 -9.90
N GLN A 16 1.23 7.51 -9.67
CA GLN A 16 0.30 6.79 -8.81
C GLN A 16 1.05 5.82 -7.90
N ARG A 17 0.44 5.53 -6.74
CA ARG A 17 0.91 4.54 -5.77
C ARG A 17 -0.25 3.61 -5.40
N ALA A 18 0.01 2.31 -5.40
CA ALA A 18 -0.90 1.28 -4.92
C ALA A 18 -0.29 0.56 -3.71
N PHE A 19 -1.03 0.50 -2.60
CA PHE A 19 -0.55 -0.04 -1.32
C PHE A 19 -1.71 -0.65 -0.51
N ILE A 20 -1.36 -1.42 0.53
CA ILE A 20 -2.35 -1.95 1.47
C ILE A 20 -2.25 -1.19 2.80
N SER A 21 -3.39 -0.73 3.31
CA SER A 21 -3.54 -0.13 4.64
C SER A 21 -4.50 -0.93 5.51
N MET A 22 -4.44 -0.72 6.82
CA MET A 22 -5.32 -1.32 7.82
C MET A 22 -6.37 -0.33 8.28
N GLY A 23 -7.57 -0.82 8.56
CA GLY A 23 -8.52 -0.13 9.44
C GLY A 23 -9.41 -1.12 10.17
N GLY A 24 -10.51 -0.60 10.72
CA GLY A 24 -11.51 -1.38 11.42
C GLY A 24 -12.91 -0.98 10.99
N GLU A 25 -13.81 -1.97 10.93
CA GLU A 25 -15.24 -1.75 10.72
C GLU A 25 -16.03 -2.27 11.93
N HIS A 26 -17.18 -1.63 12.19
CA HIS A 26 -18.10 -2.10 13.19
C HIS A 26 -18.86 -3.32 12.68
N ALA A 27 -18.79 -4.43 13.41
CA ALA A 27 -19.69 -5.54 13.22
C ALA A 27 -21.05 -5.26 13.89
N GLU A 28 -22.11 -5.89 13.38
CA GLU A 28 -23.44 -5.85 14.02
C GLU A 28 -23.43 -6.36 15.47
N SER A 29 -22.45 -7.20 15.83
CA SER A 29 -22.21 -7.68 17.19
C SER A 29 -21.63 -6.61 18.14
N GLY A 30 -21.25 -5.43 17.64
CA GLY A 30 -20.54 -4.39 18.39
C GLY A 30 -19.03 -4.58 18.48
N GLU A 31 -18.50 -5.68 17.93
CA GLU A 31 -17.06 -5.92 17.83
C GLU A 31 -16.43 -5.12 16.67
N ILE A 32 -15.15 -4.78 16.81
CA ILE A 32 -14.37 -4.19 15.71
C ILE A 32 -13.72 -5.32 14.92
N LYS A 33 -14.02 -5.39 13.61
CA LYS A 33 -13.37 -6.31 12.68
C LYS A 33 -12.24 -5.59 11.96
N PHE A 34 -11.09 -6.25 11.86
CA PHE A 34 -9.98 -5.76 11.04
C PHE A 34 -10.35 -5.80 9.57
N VAL A 35 -9.98 -4.74 8.85
CA VAL A 35 -10.20 -4.60 7.42
C VAL A 35 -8.90 -4.16 6.75
N TYR A 36 -8.66 -4.72 5.58
CA TYR A 36 -7.51 -4.45 4.75
C TYR A 36 -7.95 -3.68 3.51
N PHE A 37 -7.39 -2.50 3.29
CA PHE A 37 -7.75 -1.65 2.17
C PHE A 37 -6.63 -1.66 1.14
N ALA A 38 -6.90 -2.20 -0.03
CA ALA A 38 -6.07 -2.00 -1.20
C ALA A 38 -6.42 -0.64 -1.81
N THR A 39 -5.53 0.33 -1.67
CA THR A 39 -5.76 1.73 -2.02
C THR A 39 -4.81 2.14 -3.14
N VAL A 40 -5.33 2.91 -4.10
CA VAL A 40 -4.55 3.63 -5.10
C VAL A 40 -4.73 5.11 -4.92
N THR A 41 -3.62 5.83 -4.85
CA THR A 41 -3.60 7.29 -4.76
C THR A 41 -2.77 7.88 -5.89
N GLU A 42 -2.98 9.17 -6.15
CA GLU A 42 -1.94 10.01 -6.76
C GLU A 42 -0.75 10.16 -5.80
N LEU A 43 0.39 10.66 -6.30
CA LEU A 43 1.58 10.87 -5.47
C LEU A 43 1.35 11.90 -4.34
N GLU A 44 0.42 12.83 -4.53
CA GLU A 44 0.02 13.84 -3.53
C GLU A 44 -0.93 13.28 -2.46
N GLY A 45 -1.31 11.99 -2.57
CA GLY A 45 -2.15 11.30 -1.59
C GLY A 45 -3.64 11.34 -1.88
N GLN A 46 -4.07 12.00 -2.97
CA GLN A 46 -5.47 11.95 -3.40
C GLN A 46 -5.88 10.53 -3.77
N GLU A 47 -6.90 9.98 -3.11
CA GLU A 47 -7.44 8.66 -3.42
C GLU A 47 -8.09 8.66 -4.80
N ILE A 48 -7.74 7.63 -5.58
CA ILE A 48 -8.33 7.30 -6.89
C ILE A 48 -9.27 6.11 -6.75
N TYR A 49 -8.85 5.11 -5.97
CA TYR A 49 -9.55 3.85 -5.81
C TYR A 49 -9.25 3.24 -4.45
N GLN A 50 -10.25 2.59 -3.87
CA GLN A 50 -10.07 1.77 -2.68
C GLN A 50 -10.98 0.55 -2.71
N ARG A 51 -10.47 -0.58 -2.22
CA ARG A 51 -11.24 -1.80 -2.00
C ARG A 51 -10.90 -2.45 -0.67
N ALA A 52 -11.95 -2.82 0.08
CA ALA A 52 -11.84 -3.50 1.36
C ALA A 52 -11.79 -5.02 1.19
N PHE A 53 -11.03 -5.67 2.08
CA PHE A 53 -10.89 -7.12 2.22
C PHE A 53 -10.84 -7.48 3.70
N HIS A 54 -11.41 -8.63 4.06
CA HIS A 54 -11.31 -9.18 5.42
C HIS A 54 -10.16 -10.17 5.58
N ASP A 55 -9.55 -10.60 4.47
CA ASP A 55 -8.38 -11.46 4.43
C ASP A 55 -7.19 -10.74 3.78
N LEU A 56 -6.03 -10.85 4.43
CA LEU A 56 -4.81 -10.19 3.99
C LEU A 56 -4.29 -10.79 2.68
N ALA A 57 -4.34 -12.12 2.55
CA ALA A 57 -3.88 -12.80 1.36
C ALA A 57 -4.73 -12.41 0.14
N ASP A 58 -6.03 -12.19 0.32
CA ASP A 58 -6.91 -11.68 -0.73
C ASP A 58 -6.52 -10.26 -1.17
N ALA A 59 -6.26 -9.35 -0.21
CA ALA A 59 -5.81 -7.99 -0.52
C ALA A 59 -4.47 -8.01 -1.28
N ILE A 60 -3.50 -8.81 -0.82
CA ILE A 60 -2.19 -9.00 -1.48
C ILE A 60 -2.37 -9.57 -2.88
N THR A 61 -3.23 -10.57 -3.04
CA THR A 61 -3.50 -11.21 -4.32
C THR A 61 -4.09 -10.22 -5.30
N PHE A 62 -5.10 -9.46 -4.89
CA PHE A 62 -5.71 -8.41 -5.70
C PHE A 62 -4.68 -7.38 -6.16
N LEU A 63 -3.85 -6.88 -5.24
CA LEU A 63 -2.89 -5.84 -5.54
C LEU A 63 -1.76 -6.34 -6.47
N ASN A 64 -1.28 -7.57 -6.26
CA ASN A 64 -0.30 -8.21 -7.14
C ASN A 64 -0.85 -8.48 -8.55
N GLN A 65 -2.10 -8.93 -8.67
CA GLN A 65 -2.73 -9.18 -9.97
C GLN A 65 -3.02 -7.87 -10.73
N THR A 66 -3.46 -6.84 -10.02
CA THR A 66 -3.88 -5.58 -10.63
C THR A 66 -2.69 -4.68 -10.95
N TYR A 67 -1.73 -4.54 -10.03
CA TYR A 67 -0.64 -3.57 -10.12
C TYR A 67 0.75 -4.21 -10.12
N GLY A 68 0.87 -5.54 -10.14
CA GLY A 68 2.17 -6.23 -10.15
C GLY A 68 3.07 -5.94 -11.35
N HIS A 69 2.53 -5.28 -12.38
CA HIS A 69 3.28 -4.78 -13.53
C HIS A 69 3.98 -3.43 -13.27
N TRP A 70 3.71 -2.77 -12.14
CA TRP A 70 4.37 -1.53 -11.73
C TRP A 70 5.69 -1.80 -10.99
N PRO A 71 6.59 -0.81 -10.92
CA PRO A 71 7.76 -0.88 -10.05
C PRO A 71 7.36 -1.13 -8.59
N PHE A 72 7.98 -2.15 -8.00
CA PHE A 72 7.82 -2.46 -6.57
C PHE A 72 8.81 -1.65 -5.75
N LEU A 73 8.31 -1.00 -4.70
CA LEU A 73 9.08 -0.19 -3.77
C LEU A 73 8.90 -0.71 -2.35
N ASP A 74 10.01 -1.11 -1.74
CA ASP A 74 10.12 -1.39 -0.30
C ASP A 74 10.61 -0.12 0.41
N LEU A 75 9.77 0.43 1.30
CA LEU A 75 10.04 1.65 2.04
C LEU A 75 10.91 1.41 3.29
N THR A 76 11.18 0.16 3.65
CA THR A 76 12.12 -0.18 4.75
C THR A 76 13.57 -0.10 4.30
N VAL A 77 13.83 -0.22 2.99
CA VAL A 77 15.17 -0.12 2.44
C VAL A 77 15.62 1.34 2.51
N PRO A 78 16.75 1.64 3.19
CA PRO A 78 17.28 3.00 3.22
C PRO A 78 17.52 3.47 1.79
N LYS A 79 16.85 4.55 1.39
CA LYS A 79 17.24 5.26 0.18
C LYS A 79 18.65 5.78 0.46
N SER A 80 19.60 5.44 -0.40
CA SER A 80 20.95 6.01 -0.38
C SER A 80 20.80 7.53 -0.43
N GLY A 81 20.89 8.17 0.74
CA GLY A 81 20.85 9.61 0.86
C GLY A 81 22.00 10.15 0.04
N CYS A 82 21.70 10.96 -0.97
CA CYS A 82 22.72 11.68 -1.70
C CYS A 82 23.42 12.60 -0.70
N SER A 83 24.66 12.27 -0.32
CA SER A 83 25.48 12.97 0.66
C SER A 83 25.98 14.34 0.18
N THR A 84 25.35 14.94 -0.82
CA THR A 84 25.79 16.21 -1.43
C THR A 84 24.92 17.40 -1.08
N CYS A 85 23.91 17.27 -0.22
CA CYS A 85 23.18 18.43 0.31
C CYS A 85 24.03 19.21 1.31
N HIS A 86 24.95 20.02 0.80
CA HIS A 86 25.55 21.12 1.55
C HIS A 86 24.50 22.21 1.66
N ALA A 87 23.91 22.38 2.85
CA ALA A 87 23.22 23.62 3.18
C ALA A 87 24.26 24.75 3.15
N HIS A 88 23.95 25.83 2.44
CA HIS A 88 24.79 27.02 2.33
C HIS A 88 24.09 28.21 3.00
#